data_AF-A7AUN1-F1
#
_entry.id   AF-A7AUN1-F1
#
_cell.length_a   1.000
_cell.length_b   1.000
_cell.length_c   1.000
_cell.angle_alpha   90.00
_cell.angle_beta   90.00
_cell.angle_gamma   90.00
#
_symmetry.space_group_name_H-M   'P 1'
#
loop_
_entity.id
_entity.type
_entity.pdbx_description
1 polymer ?
#
loop_
_entity_poly.entity_id
_entity_poly.type
_entity_poly.pdbx_seq_one_letter_code
_entity_poly.pdbx_strand_id
1 'polypeptide(L)'
;MSVIPNGNAAIVSENGTASFSTKSSSITRDLDANIMGPLCSKIEDLLEVKLAQIAELRTKFGQTKIGEITISQVLGGMRDMVGMNCETSHLDANTGITYRGLTIPQILEHLPGLTPGNNCPYTESVLWLLLTGQVPTEEEALMLSKELARRARLPHYVYKVIDKLPIYSHPMTQYVAAITALQTESVFRKAYSEKTYRRDTAWKVVLEDALNLIAQNPLIVGYIYRRTFVDNMITDGQGMIYDPDMDYAANVAKLIGIDTPEFHDMMRLYIAVHADHEGGNVSAHSALLIGSALSDPYFCFAGALTGLSGPLHGLANQECLSWINKLVEELKGNITLETVTKFAQDTLKKGQVIPGYGHAVLRVEDPRHTAFVNFAHKHFPDDPLVKVLDICLKAIPPVLEATGKVKSPHPNVDCSTGILLSHFGISHPDMFTVFFGISRAIGIMSQLVWSRALRMPIERPKSHTVEKLLEMCKEV
;
A
#
# COMPACT_ATOMS: atom_id res chain seq x y z
N MET A 1 -15.70 67.09 24.23
CA MET A 1 -14.51 67.92 23.99
C MET A 1 -13.51 67.04 23.27
N SER A 2 -13.53 67.04 21.93
CA SER A 2 -12.68 67.88 21.04
C SER A 2 -11.22 67.41 21.06
N VAL A 3 -10.45 67.28 19.98
CA VAL A 3 -10.55 67.45 18.52
C VAL A 3 -9.17 66.93 18.02
N ILE A 4 -9.09 66.31 16.85
CA ILE A 4 -7.81 66.00 16.16
C ILE A 4 -7.26 67.29 15.53
N PRO A 5 -5.93 67.46 15.37
CA PRO A 5 -5.46 67.71 14.00
C PRO A 5 -4.13 67.07 13.59
N ASN A 6 -4.10 66.82 12.29
CA ASN A 6 -3.06 66.40 11.34
C ASN A 6 -1.68 67.08 11.42
N GLY A 7 -0.67 66.41 10.85
CA GLY A 7 0.56 67.03 10.34
C GLY A 7 1.40 66.09 9.46
N ASN A 8 1.39 66.32 8.14
CA ASN A 8 2.18 65.68 7.09
C ASN A 8 3.70 65.93 7.22
N ALA A 9 4.52 64.98 6.76
CA ALA A 9 5.77 65.29 6.06
C ALA A 9 6.21 64.11 5.15
N ALA A 10 6.37 64.42 3.86
CA ALA A 10 6.92 63.55 2.83
C ALA A 10 8.45 63.63 2.81
N ILE A 11 9.15 62.50 2.62
CA ILE A 11 10.56 62.47 2.19
C ILE A 11 10.77 61.33 1.17
N VAL A 12 10.93 61.76 -0.09
CA VAL A 12 11.88 61.34 -1.13
C VAL A 12 12.28 59.86 -1.22
N SER A 13 11.83 59.26 -2.33
CA SER A 13 12.32 58.04 -2.96
C SER A 13 13.71 58.21 -3.58
N GLU A 14 14.59 57.22 -3.46
CA GLU A 14 15.40 56.70 -4.58
C GLU A 14 16.10 55.36 -4.24
N ASN A 15 15.89 54.41 -5.15
CA ASN A 15 16.80 53.35 -5.62
C ASN A 15 17.29 52.23 -4.68
N GLY A 16 16.86 51.01 -5.02
CA GLY A 16 17.45 49.76 -4.53
C GLY A 16 16.68 48.52 -4.99
N THR A 17 16.65 48.27 -6.30
CA THR A 17 16.07 47.06 -6.90
C THR A 17 16.82 45.80 -6.48
N ALA A 18 16.15 44.90 -5.75
CA ALA A 18 16.47 43.48 -5.70
C ALA A 18 15.16 42.69 -5.83
N SER A 19 14.84 42.32 -7.06
CA SER A 19 13.69 41.48 -7.39
C SER A 19 13.93 40.04 -6.92
N PHE A 20 13.38 39.67 -5.77
CA PHE A 20 13.12 38.26 -5.48
C PHE A 20 11.83 37.87 -6.18
N SER A 21 11.99 37.23 -7.34
CA SER A 21 10.94 36.53 -8.07
C SER A 21 10.45 35.35 -7.23
N THR A 22 9.43 35.55 -6.42
CA THR A 22 8.59 34.46 -5.91
C THR A 22 7.72 33.97 -7.06
N LYS A 23 8.22 32.99 -7.83
CA LYS A 23 7.37 32.16 -8.68
C LYS A 23 6.54 31.27 -7.76
N SER A 24 5.44 31.82 -7.25
CA SER A 24 4.25 31.03 -6.93
C SER A 24 3.74 30.51 -8.27
N SER A 25 4.10 29.27 -8.62
CA SER A 25 3.54 28.59 -9.78
C SER A 25 2.10 28.22 -9.46
N SER A 26 1.18 29.08 -9.89
CA SER A 26 -0.25 28.80 -9.95
C SER A 26 -0.49 27.50 -10.72
N ILE A 27 -0.89 26.44 -10.00
CA ILE A 27 -1.31 25.11 -10.52
C ILE A 27 -2.72 25.21 -11.15
N THR A 28 -2.97 26.28 -11.91
CA THR A 28 -4.26 26.56 -12.55
C THR A 28 -4.03 26.95 -13.99
N ARG A 29 -3.73 25.96 -14.82
CA ARG A 29 -3.98 26.01 -16.27
C ARG A 29 -4.76 24.75 -16.66
N ASP A 30 -5.99 24.96 -17.11
CA ASP A 30 -6.84 24.09 -17.95
C ASP A 30 -6.54 22.57 -17.93
N LEU A 31 -6.85 21.89 -16.82
CA LEU A 31 -6.83 20.42 -16.71
C LEU A 31 -8.25 19.84 -16.59
N ASP A 32 -9.24 20.47 -17.25
CA ASP A 32 -10.61 19.95 -17.34
C ASP A 32 -10.77 18.87 -18.45
N ALA A 33 -9.67 18.22 -18.85
CA ALA A 33 -9.69 17.08 -19.74
C ALA A 33 -9.94 15.78 -18.94
N ASN A 34 -10.94 14.99 -19.37
CA ASN A 34 -11.29 13.73 -18.73
C ASN A 34 -10.17 12.68 -18.90
N ILE A 35 -9.39 12.42 -17.84
CA ILE A 35 -8.27 11.45 -17.81
C ILE A 35 -8.69 10.00 -18.08
N MET A 36 -9.97 9.67 -17.92
CA MET A 36 -10.46 8.30 -18.10
C MET A 36 -10.30 7.80 -19.53
N GLY A 37 -10.42 8.68 -20.54
CA GLY A 37 -10.21 8.33 -21.94
C GLY A 37 -8.77 7.86 -22.20
N PRO A 38 -7.77 8.72 -21.94
CA PRO A 38 -6.35 8.35 -22.04
C PRO A 38 -5.97 7.12 -21.21
N LEU A 39 -6.45 7.03 -19.95
CA LEU A 39 -6.19 5.88 -19.08
C LEU A 39 -6.74 4.58 -19.68
N CYS A 40 -8.00 4.59 -20.15
CA CYS A 40 -8.61 3.42 -20.79
C CYS A 40 -7.87 3.04 -22.06
N SER A 41 -7.47 4.00 -22.89
CA SER A 41 -6.71 3.74 -24.12
C SER A 41 -5.41 3.00 -23.84
N LYS A 42 -4.62 3.45 -22.85
CA LYS A 42 -3.36 2.77 -22.50
C LYS A 42 -3.58 1.38 -21.91
N ILE A 43 -4.65 1.16 -21.15
CA ILE A 43 -5.03 -0.17 -20.67
C ILE A 43 -5.40 -1.06 -21.87
N GLU A 44 -6.17 -0.55 -22.83
CA GLU A 44 -6.58 -1.28 -24.04
C GLU A 44 -5.38 -1.67 -24.91
N ASP A 45 -4.42 -0.78 -25.11
CA ASP A 45 -3.19 -1.05 -25.85
C ASP A 45 -2.41 -2.23 -25.23
N LEU A 46 -2.22 -2.21 -23.90
CA LEU A 46 -1.56 -3.32 -23.20
C LEU A 46 -2.42 -4.59 -23.18
N LEU A 47 -3.74 -4.44 -23.10
CA LEU A 47 -4.68 -5.56 -23.07
C LEU A 47 -4.63 -6.36 -24.38
N GLU A 48 -4.53 -5.70 -25.53
CA GLU A 48 -4.39 -6.37 -26.83
C GLU A 48 -3.16 -7.28 -26.86
N VAL A 49 -2.01 -6.76 -26.42
CA VAL A 49 -0.75 -7.51 -26.32
C VAL A 49 -0.91 -8.71 -25.38
N LYS A 50 -1.49 -8.51 -24.20
CA LYS A 50 -1.65 -9.57 -23.19
C LYS A 50 -2.63 -10.66 -23.63
N LEU A 51 -3.72 -10.30 -24.31
CA LEU A 51 -4.66 -11.27 -24.85
C LEU A 51 -4.00 -12.12 -25.95
N ALA A 52 -3.17 -11.52 -26.81
CA ALA A 52 -2.40 -12.25 -27.81
C ALA A 52 -1.41 -13.23 -27.17
N GLN A 53 -0.66 -12.80 -26.15
CA GLN A 53 0.26 -13.66 -25.40
C GLN A 53 -0.47 -14.82 -24.70
N ILE A 54 -1.61 -14.55 -24.05
CA ILE A 54 -2.42 -15.61 -23.42
C ILE A 54 -2.96 -16.59 -24.46
N ALA A 55 -3.40 -16.11 -25.62
CA ALA A 55 -3.86 -16.97 -26.70
C ALA A 55 -2.73 -17.87 -27.23
N GLU A 56 -1.52 -17.34 -27.37
CA GLU A 56 -0.33 -18.11 -27.73
C GLU A 56 0.00 -19.16 -26.66
N LEU A 57 0.07 -18.77 -25.38
CA LEU A 57 0.35 -19.67 -24.27
C LEU A 57 -0.66 -20.84 -24.24
N ARG A 58 -1.96 -20.55 -24.39
CA ARG A 58 -2.99 -21.59 -24.40
C ARG A 58 -2.88 -22.52 -25.61
N THR A 59 -2.58 -21.97 -26.79
CA THR A 59 -2.57 -22.74 -28.04
C THR A 59 -1.30 -23.58 -28.20
N LYS A 60 -0.13 -23.00 -27.89
CA LYS A 60 1.18 -23.64 -28.11
C LYS A 60 1.69 -24.37 -26.88
N PHE A 61 1.41 -23.85 -25.68
CA PHE A 61 2.04 -24.28 -24.43
C PHE A 61 1.06 -24.72 -23.35
N GLY A 62 -0.23 -24.92 -23.68
CA GLY A 62 -1.28 -25.22 -22.70
C GLY A 62 -1.09 -26.54 -21.93
N GLN A 63 -0.22 -27.44 -22.42
CA GLN A 63 0.14 -28.70 -21.76
C GLN A 63 1.56 -28.68 -21.16
N THR A 64 2.26 -27.55 -21.22
CA THR A 64 3.60 -27.41 -20.64
C THR A 64 3.50 -27.50 -19.12
N LYS A 65 4.23 -28.45 -18.53
CA LYS A 65 4.33 -28.60 -17.07
C LYS A 65 5.20 -27.47 -16.51
N ILE A 66 4.66 -26.71 -15.55
CA ILE A 66 5.37 -25.61 -14.86
C ILE A 66 5.77 -25.95 -13.41
N GLY A 67 5.45 -27.17 -12.97
CA GLY A 67 5.76 -27.69 -11.64
C GLY A 67 5.07 -29.03 -11.39
N GLU A 68 5.41 -29.66 -10.27
CA GLU A 68 4.71 -30.85 -9.75
C GLU A 68 3.96 -30.48 -8.47
N ILE A 69 2.90 -31.22 -8.17
CA ILE A 69 2.13 -31.06 -6.92
C ILE A 69 2.43 -32.26 -6.03
N THR A 70 2.97 -31.98 -4.85
CA THR A 70 3.27 -32.99 -3.82
C THR A 70 2.27 -32.94 -2.68
N ILE A 71 2.15 -34.05 -1.93
CA ILE A 71 1.32 -34.12 -0.72
C ILE A 71 1.74 -33.05 0.30
N SER A 72 3.05 -32.80 0.43
CA SER A 72 3.59 -31.76 1.32
C SER A 72 3.11 -30.36 0.95
N GLN A 73 2.93 -30.06 -0.34
CA GLN A 73 2.39 -28.76 -0.78
C GLN A 73 0.88 -28.67 -0.52
N VAL A 74 0.13 -29.75 -0.74
CA VAL A 74 -1.31 -29.81 -0.44
C VAL A 74 -1.58 -29.60 1.05
N LEU A 75 -0.84 -30.31 1.92
CA LEU A 75 -0.98 -30.17 3.38
C LEU A 75 -0.30 -28.91 3.94
N GLY A 76 0.66 -28.36 3.21
CA GLY A 76 1.45 -27.18 3.60
C GLY A 76 0.88 -25.85 3.12
N GLY A 77 -0.38 -25.81 2.67
CA GLY A 77 -1.04 -24.58 2.24
C GLY A 77 -0.50 -24.03 0.93
N MET A 78 -0.29 -24.88 -0.08
CA MET A 78 0.19 -24.50 -1.42
C MET A 78 1.58 -23.84 -1.44
N ARG A 79 2.40 -24.10 -0.42
CA ARG A 79 3.78 -23.58 -0.35
C ARG A 79 4.56 -23.91 -1.62
N ASP A 80 5.19 -22.91 -2.22
CA ASP A 80 5.98 -23.01 -3.46
C ASP A 80 5.20 -23.55 -4.69
N MET A 81 3.86 -23.58 -4.63
CA MET A 81 3.02 -24.00 -5.75
C MET A 81 2.65 -22.79 -6.61
N VAL A 82 2.99 -22.83 -7.90
CA VAL A 82 2.55 -21.82 -8.87
C VAL A 82 1.08 -22.07 -9.22
N GLY A 83 0.17 -21.36 -8.53
CA GLY A 83 -1.28 -21.58 -8.62
C GLY A 83 -2.08 -20.51 -9.37
N MET A 84 -1.49 -19.36 -9.68
CA MET A 84 -2.23 -18.20 -10.20
C MET A 84 -1.36 -17.26 -11.05
N ASN A 85 -2.02 -16.36 -11.77
CA ASN A 85 -1.39 -15.28 -12.51
C ASN A 85 -1.61 -13.94 -11.80
N CYS A 86 -0.53 -13.17 -11.61
CA CYS A 86 -0.57 -11.77 -11.18
C CYS A 86 0.22 -10.93 -12.19
N GLU A 87 -0.41 -9.90 -12.76
CA GLU A 87 0.16 -9.09 -13.84
C GLU A 87 0.83 -7.80 -13.33
N THR A 88 0.43 -7.35 -12.16
CA THR A 88 0.82 -6.06 -11.58
C THR A 88 2.23 -6.09 -10.99
N SER A 89 2.62 -7.20 -10.36
CA SER A 89 3.93 -7.32 -9.73
C SER A 89 4.47 -8.75 -9.71
N HIS A 90 5.79 -8.88 -9.61
CA HIS A 90 6.50 -10.15 -9.51
C HIS A 90 7.74 -10.03 -8.62
N LEU A 91 7.96 -11.02 -7.75
CA LEU A 91 9.10 -11.08 -6.84
C LEU A 91 10.23 -11.91 -7.46
N ASP A 92 11.36 -11.27 -7.73
CA ASP A 92 12.61 -11.98 -8.03
C ASP A 92 13.46 -12.10 -6.76
N ALA A 93 14.09 -13.26 -6.57
CA ALA A 93 14.87 -13.54 -5.37
C ALA A 93 16.14 -12.68 -5.24
N ASN A 94 16.64 -12.10 -6.34
CA ASN A 94 17.89 -11.36 -6.39
C ASN A 94 17.70 -9.85 -6.56
N THR A 95 16.56 -9.40 -7.10
CA THR A 95 16.29 -7.97 -7.30
C THR A 95 15.14 -7.42 -6.45
N GLY A 96 14.36 -8.30 -5.80
CA GLY A 96 13.22 -7.91 -4.99
C GLY A 96 11.92 -7.83 -5.79
N ILE A 97 10.94 -7.15 -5.21
CA ILE A 97 9.64 -6.98 -5.87
C ILE A 97 9.78 -5.99 -7.03
N THR A 98 9.13 -6.31 -8.15
CA THR A 98 9.02 -5.43 -9.31
C THR A 98 7.55 -5.10 -9.59
N TYR A 99 7.27 -3.87 -10.00
CA TYR A 99 5.96 -3.44 -10.49
C TYR A 99 6.04 -3.26 -11.99
N ARG A 100 5.30 -4.10 -12.73
CA ARG A 100 5.34 -4.10 -14.20
C ARG A 100 6.77 -4.16 -14.77
N GLY A 101 7.65 -4.92 -14.10
CA GLY A 101 9.04 -5.08 -14.49
C GLY A 101 10.00 -3.99 -14.00
N LEU A 102 9.52 -2.93 -13.33
CA LEU A 102 10.36 -1.93 -12.70
C LEU A 102 10.67 -2.33 -11.25
N THR A 103 11.94 -2.32 -10.88
CA THR A 103 12.39 -2.51 -9.48
C THR A 103 12.00 -1.32 -8.61
N ILE A 104 11.94 -1.50 -7.29
CA ILE A 104 11.67 -0.40 -6.34
C ILE A 104 12.60 0.81 -6.56
N PRO A 105 13.93 0.68 -6.71
CA PRO A 105 14.77 1.83 -7.03
C PRO A 105 14.36 2.57 -8.31
N GLN A 106 14.04 1.83 -9.38
CA GLN A 106 13.58 2.43 -10.64
C GLN A 106 12.21 3.10 -10.50
N ILE A 107 11.32 2.56 -9.67
CA ILE A 107 10.01 3.17 -9.37
C ILE A 107 10.21 4.50 -8.66
N LEU A 108 11.06 4.55 -7.63
CA LEU A 108 11.30 5.76 -6.86
C LEU A 108 12.04 6.83 -7.67
N GLU A 109 12.92 6.42 -8.59
CA GLU A 109 13.69 7.32 -9.45
C GLU A 109 12.86 7.88 -10.62
N HIS A 110 12.09 7.03 -11.31
CA HIS A 110 11.46 7.40 -12.58
C HIS A 110 10.01 7.85 -12.49
N LEU A 111 9.27 7.46 -11.44
CA LEU A 111 7.89 7.88 -11.32
C LEU A 111 7.81 9.37 -10.90
N PRO A 112 6.90 10.15 -11.51
CA PRO A 112 6.66 11.53 -11.07
C PRO A 112 6.30 11.63 -9.59
N GLY A 113 6.75 12.71 -8.94
CA GLY A 113 6.44 13.05 -7.55
C GLY A 113 6.52 14.56 -7.36
N LEU A 114 6.05 15.05 -6.20
CA LEU A 114 5.94 16.50 -5.95
C LEU A 114 7.28 17.23 -6.04
N THR A 115 8.34 16.62 -5.50
CA THR A 115 9.69 17.19 -5.56
C THR A 115 10.57 16.28 -6.40
N PRO A 116 11.02 16.73 -7.59
CA PRO A 116 11.89 15.92 -8.44
C PRO A 116 13.13 15.40 -7.68
N GLY A 117 13.36 14.08 -7.76
CA GLY A 117 14.51 13.42 -7.11
C GLY A 117 14.39 13.23 -5.59
N ASN A 118 13.22 13.47 -4.98
CA ASN A 118 13.00 13.16 -3.56
C ASN A 118 12.71 11.67 -3.30
N ASN A 119 12.58 10.85 -4.35
CA ASN A 119 12.26 9.42 -4.27
C ASN A 119 10.93 9.13 -3.57
N CYS A 120 9.97 10.06 -3.61
CA CYS A 120 8.64 9.92 -3.04
C CYS A 120 7.59 10.19 -4.14
N PRO A 121 7.36 9.22 -5.05
CA PRO A 121 6.49 9.42 -6.19
C PRO A 121 5.02 9.57 -5.76
N TYR A 122 4.22 10.22 -6.61
CA TYR A 122 2.78 10.30 -6.41
C TYR A 122 2.17 8.90 -6.34
N THR A 123 1.16 8.72 -5.50
CA THR A 123 0.40 7.45 -5.45
C THR A 123 -0.26 7.17 -6.79
N GLU A 124 -0.71 8.23 -7.44
CA GLU A 124 -1.31 8.26 -8.77
C GLU A 124 -0.34 7.71 -9.82
N SER A 125 0.96 8.02 -9.71
CA SER A 125 1.96 7.49 -10.64
C SER A 125 2.15 5.98 -10.49
N VAL A 126 2.09 5.47 -9.25
CA VAL A 126 2.15 4.03 -8.97
C VAL A 126 0.89 3.33 -9.47
N LEU A 127 -0.29 3.90 -9.21
CA LEU A 127 -1.57 3.38 -9.72
C LEU A 127 -1.58 3.29 -11.25
N TRP A 128 -1.12 4.35 -11.91
CA TRP A 128 -1.00 4.39 -13.36
C TRP A 128 -0.07 3.32 -13.89
N LEU A 129 1.12 3.16 -13.30
CA LEU A 129 2.05 2.10 -13.68
C LEU A 129 1.40 0.73 -13.58
N LEU A 130 0.76 0.42 -12.44
CA LEU A 130 0.14 -0.89 -12.23
C LEU A 130 -1.02 -1.16 -13.19
N LEU A 131 -1.81 -0.14 -13.54
CA LEU A 131 -2.90 -0.26 -14.50
C LEU A 131 -2.43 -0.35 -15.96
N THR A 132 -1.42 0.42 -16.36
CA THR A 132 -1.07 0.62 -17.78
C THR A 132 0.23 -0.08 -18.21
N GLY A 133 1.08 -0.47 -17.27
CA GLY A 133 2.45 -0.95 -17.56
C GLY A 133 3.41 0.14 -18.03
N GLN A 134 3.03 1.42 -17.97
CA GLN A 134 3.82 2.56 -18.45
C GLN A 134 4.10 3.54 -17.32
N VAL A 135 5.26 4.21 -17.37
CA VAL A 135 5.54 5.38 -16.51
C VAL A 135 4.68 6.55 -17.02
N PRO A 136 3.83 7.17 -16.18
CA PRO A 136 3.03 8.31 -16.59
C PRO A 136 3.89 9.56 -16.77
N THR A 137 3.39 10.51 -17.56
CA THR A 137 3.85 11.90 -17.47
C THR A 137 3.37 12.54 -16.16
N GLU A 138 4.01 13.63 -15.74
CA GLU A 138 3.56 14.40 -14.58
C GLU A 138 2.11 14.91 -14.77
N GLU A 139 1.77 15.35 -15.98
CA GLU A 139 0.42 15.79 -16.33
C GLU A 139 -0.62 14.67 -16.17
N GLU A 140 -0.31 13.45 -16.64
CA GLU A 140 -1.17 12.28 -16.46
C GLU A 140 -1.39 11.94 -14.98
N ALA A 141 -0.33 12.02 -14.17
CA ALA A 141 -0.41 11.78 -12.74
C ALA A 141 -1.28 12.84 -12.02
N LEU A 142 -1.10 14.12 -12.34
CA LEU A 142 -1.88 15.21 -11.77
C LEU A 142 -3.35 15.20 -12.23
N MET A 143 -3.62 14.84 -13.48
CA MET A 143 -4.99 14.65 -13.96
C MET A 143 -5.67 13.47 -13.25
N LEU A 144 -4.95 12.38 -13.02
CA LEU A 144 -5.47 11.26 -12.23
C LEU A 144 -5.73 11.66 -10.78
N SER A 145 -4.88 12.52 -10.21
CA SER A 145 -5.08 13.08 -8.86
C SER A 145 -6.39 13.86 -8.75
N LYS A 146 -6.67 14.73 -9.72
CA LYS A 146 -7.95 15.47 -9.82
C LYS A 146 -9.15 14.54 -9.97
N GLU A 147 -9.00 13.48 -10.76
CA GLU A 147 -10.07 12.49 -10.93
C GLU A 147 -10.35 11.70 -9.65
N LEU A 148 -9.32 11.33 -8.89
CA LEU A 148 -9.49 10.73 -7.56
C LEU A 148 -10.15 11.72 -6.60
N ALA A 149 -9.73 12.98 -6.57
CA ALA A 149 -10.36 14.00 -5.73
C ALA A 149 -11.86 14.19 -6.06
N ARG A 150 -12.24 14.13 -7.34
CA ARG A 150 -13.65 14.20 -7.78
C ARG A 150 -14.48 13.03 -7.26
N ARG A 151 -13.88 11.85 -7.15
CA ARG A 151 -14.49 10.61 -6.66
C ARG A 151 -14.46 10.49 -5.13
N ALA A 152 -13.64 11.28 -4.44
CA ALA A 152 -13.44 11.24 -2.99
C ALA A 152 -14.65 11.84 -2.22
N ARG A 153 -15.77 11.13 -2.29
CA ARG A 153 -17.00 11.45 -1.56
C ARG A 153 -17.51 10.19 -0.89
N LEU A 154 -17.67 10.25 0.43
CA LEU A 154 -18.29 9.18 1.22
C LEU A 154 -19.76 9.52 1.49
N PRO A 155 -20.69 8.61 1.16
CA PRO A 155 -22.07 8.74 1.60
C PRO A 155 -22.17 8.76 3.14
N HIS A 156 -23.05 9.60 3.68
CA HIS A 156 -23.15 9.82 5.12
C HIS A 156 -23.44 8.55 5.93
N TYR A 157 -24.18 7.59 5.37
CA TYR A 157 -24.48 6.33 6.07
C TYR A 157 -23.23 5.48 6.34
N VAL A 158 -22.14 5.66 5.60
CA VAL A 158 -20.88 4.94 5.82
C VAL A 158 -20.26 5.38 7.15
N TYR A 159 -20.20 6.70 7.40
CA TYR A 159 -19.77 7.24 8.69
C TYR A 159 -20.69 6.75 9.82
N LYS A 160 -22.01 6.73 9.59
CA LYS A 160 -22.95 6.20 10.58
C LYS A 160 -22.70 4.74 10.92
N VAL A 161 -22.32 3.89 9.96
CA VAL A 161 -21.93 2.50 10.23
C VAL A 161 -20.72 2.44 11.16
N ILE A 162 -19.69 3.24 10.89
CA ILE A 162 -18.49 3.34 11.75
C ILE A 162 -18.88 3.84 13.15
N ASP A 163 -19.72 4.87 13.24
CA ASP A 163 -20.14 5.48 14.50
C ASP A 163 -20.94 4.54 15.40
N LYS A 164 -21.63 3.56 14.82
CA LYS A 164 -22.37 2.53 15.57
C LYS A 164 -21.48 1.42 16.12
N LEU A 165 -20.25 1.30 15.67
CA LEU A 165 -19.28 0.42 16.30
C LEU A 165 -18.79 1.02 17.62
N PRO A 166 -18.57 0.19 18.66
CA PRO A 166 -17.92 0.64 19.89
C PRO A 166 -16.60 1.35 19.57
N ILE A 167 -16.28 2.42 20.30
CA ILE A 167 -15.08 3.23 20.04
C ILE A 167 -13.77 2.42 20.09
N TYR A 168 -13.73 1.40 20.95
CA TYR A 168 -12.59 0.49 21.12
C TYR A 168 -12.56 -0.65 20.09
N SER A 169 -13.42 -0.63 19.06
CA SER A 169 -13.40 -1.63 18.01
C SER A 169 -12.07 -1.55 17.26
N HIS A 170 -11.47 -2.71 16.99
CA HIS A 170 -10.20 -2.78 16.27
C HIS A 170 -10.29 -2.00 14.94
N PRO A 171 -9.31 -1.14 14.58
CA PRO A 171 -9.38 -0.30 13.38
C PRO A 171 -9.67 -1.06 12.08
N MET A 172 -9.08 -2.24 11.90
CA MET A 172 -9.39 -3.12 10.76
C MET A 172 -10.86 -3.58 10.71
N THR A 173 -11.52 -3.78 11.85
CA THR A 173 -12.96 -4.11 11.89
C THR A 173 -13.79 -2.93 11.41
N GLN A 174 -13.45 -1.72 11.87
CA GLN A 174 -14.10 -0.49 11.41
C GLN A 174 -13.91 -0.31 9.90
N TYR A 175 -12.71 -0.60 9.40
CA TYR A 175 -12.37 -0.47 7.98
C TYR A 175 -13.15 -1.47 7.10
N VAL A 176 -13.20 -2.75 7.49
CA VAL A 176 -13.99 -3.78 6.79
C VAL A 176 -15.47 -3.39 6.76
N ALA A 177 -16.02 -2.92 7.89
CA ALA A 177 -17.42 -2.50 7.96
C ALA A 177 -17.72 -1.31 7.04
N ALA A 178 -16.82 -0.32 6.99
CA ALA A 178 -16.95 0.85 6.13
C ALA A 178 -16.93 0.47 4.63
N ILE A 179 -15.98 -0.37 4.21
CA ILE A 179 -15.90 -0.86 2.83
C ILE A 179 -17.14 -1.69 2.45
N THR A 180 -17.62 -2.53 3.37
CA THR A 180 -18.84 -3.31 3.17
C THR A 180 -20.07 -2.42 3.02
N ALA A 181 -20.16 -1.33 3.81
CA ALA A 181 -21.23 -0.35 3.66
C ALA A 181 -21.15 0.39 2.31
N LEU A 182 -19.95 0.74 1.86
CA LEU A 182 -19.74 1.39 0.56
C LEU A 182 -20.12 0.53 -0.65
N GLN A 183 -20.20 -0.79 -0.48
CA GLN A 183 -20.57 -1.69 -1.57
C GLN A 183 -21.94 -1.36 -2.19
N THR A 184 -22.84 -0.68 -1.46
CA THR A 184 -24.12 -0.21 -2.02
C THR A 184 -23.97 0.74 -3.20
N GLU A 185 -22.80 1.39 -3.33
CA GLU A 185 -22.47 2.31 -4.42
C GLU A 185 -21.89 1.59 -5.65
N SER A 186 -21.72 0.27 -5.62
CA SER A 186 -21.07 -0.49 -6.69
C SER A 186 -21.82 -0.38 -8.03
N VAL A 187 -21.15 0.22 -9.02
CA VAL A 187 -21.65 0.27 -10.39
C VAL A 187 -21.52 -1.07 -11.09
N PHE A 188 -20.55 -1.92 -10.70
CA PHE A 188 -20.43 -3.28 -11.22
C PHE A 188 -21.62 -4.15 -10.80
N ARG A 189 -22.00 -4.10 -9.52
CA ARG A 189 -23.15 -4.86 -9.01
C ARG A 189 -24.45 -4.39 -9.67
N LYS A 190 -24.60 -3.07 -9.86
CA LYS A 190 -25.72 -2.49 -10.59
C LYS A 190 -25.77 -2.99 -12.03
N ALA A 191 -24.66 -2.93 -12.77
CA ALA A 191 -24.59 -3.38 -14.16
C ALA A 191 -24.93 -4.88 -14.31
N TYR A 192 -24.52 -5.72 -13.36
CA TYR A 192 -24.90 -7.13 -13.34
C TYR A 192 -26.41 -7.33 -13.10
N SER A 193 -26.97 -6.60 -12.14
CA SER A 193 -28.39 -6.69 -11.76
C SER A 193 -29.32 -6.18 -12.87
N GLU A 194 -28.91 -5.11 -13.56
CA GLU A 194 -29.62 -4.51 -14.69
C GLU A 194 -29.37 -5.24 -16.02
N LYS A 195 -28.59 -6.33 -16.00
CA LYS A 195 -28.24 -7.13 -17.20
C LYS A 195 -27.51 -6.34 -18.29
N THR A 196 -26.76 -5.30 -17.91
CA THR A 196 -25.91 -4.51 -18.81
C THR A 196 -24.45 -4.96 -18.80
N TYR A 197 -24.10 -5.95 -17.96
CA TYR A 197 -22.80 -6.61 -17.94
C TYR A 197 -22.43 -7.20 -19.31
N ARG A 198 -21.28 -6.80 -19.85
CA ARG A 198 -20.67 -7.41 -21.05
C ARG A 198 -19.25 -7.85 -20.72
N ARG A 199 -18.92 -9.13 -20.97
CA ARG A 199 -17.66 -9.74 -20.54
C ARG A 199 -16.42 -9.08 -21.14
N ASP A 200 -16.53 -8.56 -22.36
CA ASP A 200 -15.47 -7.86 -23.10
C ASP A 200 -15.16 -6.47 -22.52
N THR A 201 -16.15 -5.78 -21.95
CA THR A 201 -15.99 -4.41 -21.41
C THR A 201 -16.18 -4.32 -19.88
N ALA A 202 -16.42 -5.44 -19.20
CA ALA A 202 -16.67 -5.49 -17.75
C ALA A 202 -15.55 -4.87 -16.91
N TRP A 203 -14.31 -4.92 -17.40
CA TRP A 203 -13.15 -4.32 -16.74
C TRP A 203 -13.27 -2.81 -16.61
N LYS A 204 -13.97 -2.12 -17.51
CA LYS A 204 -14.22 -0.67 -17.42
C LYS A 204 -15.13 -0.34 -16.24
N VAL A 205 -16.15 -1.16 -16.01
CA VAL A 205 -17.05 -0.99 -14.86
C VAL A 205 -16.35 -1.34 -13.55
N VAL A 206 -15.46 -2.35 -13.56
CA VAL A 206 -14.58 -2.64 -12.42
C VAL A 206 -13.57 -1.52 -12.17
N LEU A 207 -13.07 -0.86 -13.22
CA LEU A 207 -12.19 0.30 -13.09
C LEU A 207 -12.90 1.48 -12.40
N GLU A 208 -14.17 1.74 -12.74
CA GLU A 208 -14.97 2.77 -12.04
C GLU A 208 -15.07 2.49 -10.54
N ASP A 209 -15.47 1.28 -10.15
CA ASP A 209 -15.57 0.89 -8.73
C ASP A 209 -14.20 0.90 -8.03
N ALA A 210 -13.14 0.45 -8.72
CA ALA A 210 -11.78 0.48 -8.22
C ALA A 210 -11.29 1.91 -7.91
N LEU A 211 -11.47 2.85 -8.84
CA LEU A 211 -11.07 4.24 -8.65
C LEU A 211 -11.92 4.94 -7.59
N ASN A 212 -13.23 4.64 -7.52
CA ASN A 212 -14.10 5.15 -6.45
C ASN A 212 -13.61 4.67 -5.08
N LEU A 213 -13.36 3.36 -4.94
CA LEU A 213 -12.87 2.77 -3.69
C LEU A 213 -11.54 3.37 -3.27
N ILE A 214 -10.57 3.48 -4.19
CA ILE A 214 -9.28 4.10 -3.92
C ILE A 214 -9.49 5.53 -3.43
N ALA A 215 -10.22 6.37 -4.18
CA ALA A 215 -10.48 7.77 -3.83
C ALA A 215 -11.20 7.95 -2.49
N GLN A 216 -12.04 6.99 -2.08
CA GLN A 216 -12.81 7.03 -0.85
C GLN A 216 -12.00 6.57 0.38
N ASN A 217 -10.98 5.73 0.21
CA ASN A 217 -10.18 5.18 1.31
C ASN A 217 -9.53 6.23 2.23
N PRO A 218 -8.94 7.34 1.74
CA PRO A 218 -8.35 8.36 2.60
C PRO A 218 -9.33 8.92 3.63
N LEU A 219 -10.58 9.15 3.22
CA LEU A 219 -11.64 9.64 4.11
C LEU A 219 -12.01 8.61 5.17
N ILE A 220 -12.07 7.32 4.81
CA ILE A 220 -12.36 6.24 5.77
C ILE A 220 -11.23 6.12 6.79
N VAL A 221 -9.98 6.07 6.31
CA VAL A 221 -8.80 5.87 7.15
C VAL A 221 -8.56 7.06 8.07
N GLY A 222 -8.66 8.28 7.54
CA GLY A 222 -8.59 9.51 8.33
C GLY A 222 -9.66 9.54 9.43
N TYR A 223 -10.88 9.12 9.09
CA TYR A 223 -11.98 9.10 10.04
C TYR A 223 -11.76 8.09 11.16
N ILE A 224 -11.38 6.85 10.82
CA ILE A 224 -11.08 5.80 11.80
C ILE A 224 -9.95 6.25 12.71
N TYR A 225 -8.86 6.80 12.16
CA TYR A 225 -7.72 7.27 12.95
C TYR A 225 -8.14 8.36 13.93
N ARG A 226 -8.74 9.43 13.42
CA ARG A 226 -9.11 10.60 14.23
C ARG A 226 -10.15 10.24 15.29
N ARG A 227 -11.20 9.51 14.93
CA ARG A 227 -12.24 9.10 15.89
C ARG A 227 -11.70 8.17 16.97
N THR A 228 -10.88 7.18 16.59
CA THR A 228 -10.45 6.13 17.53
C THR A 228 -9.32 6.59 18.45
N PHE A 229 -8.39 7.39 17.93
CA PHE A 229 -7.11 7.66 18.60
C PHE A 229 -6.87 9.14 18.93
N VAL A 230 -7.61 10.07 18.32
CA VAL A 230 -7.40 11.51 18.54
C VAL A 230 -8.54 12.10 19.37
N ASP A 231 -9.78 11.95 18.92
CA ASP A 231 -10.97 12.48 19.59
C ASP A 231 -12.20 11.58 19.34
N ASN A 232 -12.68 10.94 20.40
CA ASN A 232 -13.83 10.03 20.36
C ASN A 232 -15.19 10.73 20.23
N MET A 233 -15.21 12.06 20.26
CA MET A 233 -16.41 12.87 20.04
C MET A 233 -16.65 13.17 18.55
N ILE A 234 -15.68 12.87 17.68
CA ILE A 234 -15.84 12.96 16.23
C ILE A 234 -16.93 11.97 15.79
N THR A 235 -17.97 12.51 15.15
CA THR A 235 -19.10 11.77 14.58
C THR A 235 -19.42 12.32 13.20
N ASP A 236 -20.16 11.58 12.38
CA ASP A 236 -20.81 12.09 11.16
C ASP A 236 -19.82 12.62 10.12
N GLY A 237 -18.62 12.05 10.06
CA GLY A 237 -17.59 12.44 9.09
C GLY A 237 -16.96 13.81 9.36
N GLN A 238 -17.08 14.35 10.57
CA GLN A 238 -16.48 15.64 10.93
C GLN A 238 -14.99 15.71 10.59
N GLY A 239 -14.60 16.78 9.90
CA GLY A 239 -13.21 17.01 9.48
C GLY A 239 -12.74 16.18 8.28
N MET A 240 -13.60 15.34 7.68
CA MET A 240 -13.26 14.53 6.50
C MET A 240 -13.50 15.30 5.21
N ILE A 241 -12.67 16.33 4.99
CA ILE A 241 -12.73 17.20 3.81
C ILE A 241 -11.51 16.87 2.94
N TYR A 242 -11.77 16.25 1.78
CA TYR A 242 -10.74 15.99 0.78
C TYR A 242 -10.37 17.29 0.07
N ASP A 243 -9.08 17.54 -0.07
CA ASP A 243 -8.53 18.72 -0.75
C ASP A 243 -8.19 18.38 -2.21
N PRO A 244 -8.88 18.97 -3.20
CA PRO A 244 -8.65 18.66 -4.61
C PRO A 244 -7.33 19.23 -5.14
N ASP A 245 -6.66 20.11 -4.41
CA ASP A 245 -5.38 20.70 -4.80
C ASP A 245 -4.18 19.92 -4.24
N MET A 246 -4.42 18.90 -3.42
CA MET A 246 -3.40 17.99 -2.87
C MET A 246 -3.47 16.62 -3.53
N ASP A 247 -2.32 15.96 -3.71
CA ASP A 247 -2.28 14.57 -4.16
C ASP A 247 -2.83 13.60 -3.10
N TYR A 248 -3.05 12.35 -3.53
CA TYR A 248 -3.68 11.32 -2.73
C TYR A 248 -2.99 11.09 -1.37
N ALA A 249 -1.67 10.93 -1.36
CA ALA A 249 -0.92 10.64 -0.14
C ALA A 249 -0.90 11.83 0.82
N ALA A 250 -0.79 13.05 0.29
CA ALA A 250 -0.88 14.27 1.08
C ALA A 250 -2.28 14.44 1.69
N ASN A 251 -3.35 14.08 0.97
CA ASN A 251 -4.70 14.01 1.53
C ASN A 251 -4.81 12.99 2.66
N VAL A 252 -4.23 11.80 2.53
CA VAL A 252 -4.20 10.81 3.64
C VAL A 252 -3.55 11.43 4.88
N ALA A 253 -2.40 12.06 4.73
CA ALA A 253 -1.68 12.71 5.82
C ALA A 253 -2.48 13.83 6.51
N LYS A 254 -3.07 14.73 5.71
CA LYS A 254 -3.95 15.80 6.20
C LYS A 254 -5.18 15.24 6.93
N LEU A 255 -5.82 14.22 6.38
CA LEU A 255 -7.05 13.65 6.95
C LEU A 255 -6.81 12.90 8.26
N ILE A 256 -5.62 12.33 8.47
CA ILE A 256 -5.26 11.77 9.79
C ILE A 256 -4.86 12.86 10.80
N GLY A 257 -4.57 14.08 10.33
CA GLY A 257 -4.24 15.25 11.17
C GLY A 257 -2.74 15.55 11.30
N ILE A 258 -1.90 15.00 10.43
CA ILE A 258 -0.45 15.27 10.39
C ILE A 258 -0.15 15.95 9.04
N ASP A 259 -0.29 17.27 8.99
CA ASP A 259 -0.20 18.08 7.77
C ASP A 259 1.19 18.76 7.69
N THR A 260 2.23 17.96 7.43
CA THR A 260 3.61 18.45 7.25
C THR A 260 4.21 17.94 5.93
N PRO A 261 5.04 18.73 5.24
CA PRO A 261 5.67 18.30 3.98
C PRO A 261 6.42 16.97 4.10
N GLU A 262 7.15 16.76 5.19
CA GLU A 262 7.92 15.54 5.43
C GLU A 262 7.03 14.31 5.62
N PHE A 263 5.88 14.46 6.29
CA PHE A 263 4.95 13.35 6.44
C PHE A 263 4.18 13.07 5.14
N HIS A 264 3.93 14.09 4.32
CA HIS A 264 3.36 13.90 2.98
C HIS A 264 4.30 13.04 2.12
N ASP A 265 5.60 13.37 2.11
CA ASP A 265 6.62 12.59 1.40
C ASP A 265 6.75 11.17 1.97
N MET A 266 6.73 11.02 3.30
CA MET A 266 6.76 9.70 3.93
C MET A 266 5.55 8.84 3.53
N MET A 267 4.35 9.42 3.49
CA MET A 267 3.13 8.71 3.07
C MET A 267 3.15 8.35 1.58
N ARG A 268 3.71 9.21 0.72
CA ARG A 268 3.95 8.90 -0.71
C ARG A 268 4.86 7.67 -0.84
N LEU A 269 6.00 7.69 -0.18
CA LEU A 269 6.94 6.57 -0.16
C LEU A 269 6.28 5.29 0.41
N TYR A 270 5.55 5.42 1.52
CA TYR A 270 4.87 4.30 2.17
C TYR A 270 3.87 3.63 1.25
N ILE A 271 3.01 4.42 0.60
CA ILE A 271 2.03 3.88 -0.33
C ILE A 271 2.72 3.26 -1.53
N ALA A 272 3.77 3.90 -2.07
CA ALA A 272 4.49 3.39 -3.22
C ALA A 272 5.08 2.00 -2.97
N VAL A 273 5.79 1.76 -1.88
CA VAL A 273 6.50 0.49 -1.68
C VAL A 273 5.65 -0.65 -1.10
N HIS A 274 4.46 -0.35 -0.55
CA HIS A 274 3.51 -1.37 -0.08
C HIS A 274 2.36 -1.65 -1.07
N ALA A 275 2.32 -0.93 -2.20
CA ALA A 275 1.20 -0.90 -3.14
C ALA A 275 0.81 -2.30 -3.61
N ASP A 276 1.81 -3.13 -3.91
CA ASP A 276 1.59 -4.50 -4.34
C ASP A 276 2.75 -5.45 -3.96
N HIS A 277 2.47 -6.75 -3.90
CA HIS A 277 3.49 -7.80 -3.68
C HIS A 277 3.00 -9.19 -4.09
N GLU A 278 2.84 -9.39 -5.40
CA GLU A 278 2.27 -10.58 -6.03
C GLU A 278 0.83 -10.92 -5.59
N GLY A 279 0.25 -11.98 -6.17
CA GLY A 279 -1.11 -12.43 -5.87
C GLY A 279 -1.22 -13.46 -4.74
N GLY A 280 -0.12 -14.10 -4.33
CA GLY A 280 -0.15 -15.25 -3.41
C GLY A 280 -0.29 -14.90 -1.93
N ASN A 281 -0.11 -13.63 -1.55
CA ASN A 281 -0.34 -13.19 -0.18
C ASN A 281 -1.85 -13.21 0.15
N VAL A 282 -2.20 -13.46 1.41
CA VAL A 282 -3.59 -13.76 1.82
C VAL A 282 -4.57 -12.65 1.42
N SER A 283 -4.18 -11.38 1.53
CA SER A 283 -5.07 -10.26 1.19
C SER A 283 -5.32 -10.16 -0.32
N ALA A 284 -4.27 -10.22 -1.14
CA ALA A 284 -4.41 -10.23 -2.60
C ALA A 284 -5.18 -11.47 -3.07
N HIS A 285 -4.79 -12.68 -2.63
CA HIS A 285 -5.46 -13.92 -3.02
C HIS A 285 -6.94 -13.90 -2.63
N SER A 286 -7.29 -13.48 -1.42
CA SER A 286 -8.69 -13.40 -0.98
C SER A 286 -9.52 -12.50 -1.90
N ALA A 287 -8.98 -11.34 -2.27
CA ALA A 287 -9.66 -10.43 -3.19
C ALA A 287 -9.87 -11.05 -4.58
N LEU A 288 -8.83 -11.68 -5.12
CA LEU A 288 -8.87 -12.31 -6.45
C LEU A 288 -9.79 -13.53 -6.47
N LEU A 289 -9.79 -14.34 -5.41
CA LEU A 289 -10.68 -15.48 -5.23
C LEU A 289 -12.14 -15.02 -5.22
N ILE A 290 -12.48 -14.04 -4.37
CA ILE A 290 -13.83 -13.47 -4.29
C ILE A 290 -14.23 -12.83 -5.63
N GLY A 291 -13.33 -12.08 -6.26
CA GLY A 291 -13.55 -11.46 -7.56
C GLY A 291 -13.72 -12.49 -8.68
N SER A 292 -13.11 -13.68 -8.59
CA SER A 292 -13.28 -14.75 -9.58
C SER A 292 -14.72 -15.27 -9.67
N ALA A 293 -15.50 -15.09 -8.59
CA ALA A 293 -16.93 -15.35 -8.55
C ALA A 293 -17.80 -14.18 -9.06
N LEU A 294 -17.19 -13.15 -9.67
CA LEU A 294 -17.83 -11.92 -10.13
C LEU A 294 -18.46 -11.09 -9.01
N SER A 295 -17.85 -11.09 -7.82
CA SER A 295 -18.12 -10.05 -6.82
C SER A 295 -17.49 -8.71 -7.24
N ASP A 296 -18.11 -7.61 -6.83
CA ASP A 296 -17.61 -6.26 -7.10
C ASP A 296 -16.35 -5.91 -6.28
N PRO A 297 -15.60 -4.86 -6.65
CA PRO A 297 -14.37 -4.46 -5.97
C PRO A 297 -14.49 -4.18 -4.48
N TYR A 298 -15.64 -3.68 -4.00
CA TYR A 298 -15.85 -3.38 -2.59
C TYR A 298 -15.87 -4.67 -1.75
N PHE A 299 -16.66 -5.68 -2.14
CA PHE A 299 -16.62 -6.96 -1.45
C PHE A 299 -15.29 -7.70 -1.60
N CYS A 300 -14.63 -7.60 -2.76
CA CYS A 300 -13.29 -8.15 -2.93
C CYS A 300 -12.30 -7.52 -1.93
N PHE A 301 -12.33 -6.20 -1.79
CA PHE A 301 -11.44 -5.48 -0.88
C PHE A 301 -11.79 -5.70 0.60
N ALA A 302 -13.08 -5.76 0.95
CA ALA A 302 -13.50 -6.15 2.30
C ALA A 302 -12.95 -7.53 2.67
N GLY A 303 -13.05 -8.51 1.77
CA GLY A 303 -12.41 -9.82 1.95
C GLY A 303 -10.89 -9.73 2.08
N ALA A 304 -10.24 -8.91 1.25
CA ALA A 304 -8.80 -8.64 1.35
C ALA A 304 -8.40 -8.12 2.73
N LEU A 305 -9.15 -7.16 3.28
CA LEU A 305 -8.92 -6.56 4.59
C LEU A 305 -9.12 -7.56 5.73
N THR A 306 -10.11 -8.46 5.61
CA THR A 306 -10.26 -9.55 6.59
C THR A 306 -9.05 -10.47 6.61
N GLY A 307 -8.54 -10.87 5.44
CA GLY A 307 -7.30 -11.64 5.33
C GLY A 307 -6.07 -10.88 5.83
N LEU A 308 -5.99 -9.58 5.53
CA LEU A 308 -4.91 -8.69 5.98
C LEU A 308 -4.90 -8.53 7.50
N SER A 309 -6.06 -8.54 8.16
CA SER A 309 -6.16 -8.44 9.61
C SER A 309 -5.64 -9.68 10.37
N GLY A 310 -5.37 -10.78 9.64
CA GLY A 310 -4.84 -12.00 10.22
C GLY A 310 -3.44 -11.79 10.81
N PRO A 311 -3.14 -12.32 12.02
CA PRO A 311 -1.85 -12.14 12.69
C PRO A 311 -0.62 -12.53 11.85
N LEU A 312 -0.76 -13.58 11.03
CA LEU A 312 0.31 -14.08 10.17
C LEU A 312 0.52 -13.27 8.88
N HIS A 313 -0.22 -12.17 8.69
CA HIS A 313 -0.13 -11.33 7.50
C HIS A 313 0.12 -9.85 7.84
N GLY A 314 -0.81 -9.21 8.57
CA GLY A 314 -0.79 -7.76 8.74
C GLY A 314 -0.04 -7.21 9.95
N LEU A 315 0.56 -8.05 10.81
CA LEU A 315 1.12 -7.61 12.10
C LEU A 315 2.64 -7.45 12.12
N ALA A 316 3.36 -7.84 11.06
CA ALA A 316 4.83 -7.84 11.06
C ALA A 316 5.45 -6.49 11.47
N ASN A 317 4.93 -5.37 10.95
CA ASN A 317 5.36 -4.02 11.34
C ASN A 317 5.18 -3.76 12.85
N GLN A 318 4.03 -4.14 13.40
CA GLN A 318 3.74 -3.96 14.83
C GLN A 318 4.66 -4.81 15.70
N GLU A 319 4.94 -6.05 15.29
CA GLU A 319 5.85 -6.96 15.99
C GLU A 319 7.29 -6.44 15.96
N CYS A 320 7.75 -5.92 14.82
CA CYS A 320 9.06 -5.25 14.70
C CYS A 320 9.18 -4.08 15.67
N LEU A 321 8.21 -3.15 15.67
CA LEU A 321 8.23 -2.00 16.56
C LEU A 321 8.16 -2.42 18.03
N SER A 322 7.33 -3.41 18.37
CA SER A 322 7.24 -3.94 19.73
C SER A 322 8.57 -4.52 20.21
N TRP A 323 9.26 -5.28 19.35
CA TRP A 323 10.57 -5.82 19.66
C TRP A 323 11.62 -4.73 19.88
N ILE A 324 11.62 -3.69 19.05
CA ILE A 324 12.51 -2.52 19.19
C ILE A 324 12.23 -1.77 20.50
N ASN A 325 10.96 -1.51 20.83
CA ASN A 325 10.58 -0.83 22.07
C ASN A 325 11.03 -1.62 23.30
N LYS A 326 10.84 -2.95 23.29
CA LYS A 326 11.32 -3.84 24.35
C LYS A 326 12.84 -3.80 24.49
N LEU A 327 13.57 -3.81 23.38
CA LEU A 327 15.02 -3.66 23.37
C LEU A 327 15.44 -2.34 24.02
N VAL A 328 14.81 -1.23 23.64
CA VAL A 328 15.11 0.10 24.19
C VAL A 328 14.83 0.16 25.70
N GLU A 329 13.71 -0.41 26.14
CA GLU A 329 13.31 -0.48 27.55
C GLU A 329 14.27 -1.32 28.39
N GLU A 330 14.60 -2.54 27.95
CA GLU A 330 15.47 -3.46 28.69
C GLU A 330 16.92 -2.94 28.78
N LEU A 331 17.41 -2.34 27.70
CA LEU A 331 18.79 -1.84 27.63
C LEU A 331 18.97 -0.46 28.28
N LYS A 332 17.89 0.24 28.64
CA LYS A 332 17.90 1.52 29.40
C LYS A 332 18.90 2.56 28.87
N GLY A 333 18.94 2.71 27.55
CA GLY A 333 19.84 3.66 26.86
C GLY A 333 21.26 3.14 26.59
N ASN A 334 21.65 1.97 27.09
CA ASN A 334 22.91 1.30 26.72
C ASN A 334 22.75 0.54 25.39
N ILE A 335 22.44 1.27 24.33
CA ILE A 335 22.24 0.73 22.97
C ILE A 335 23.59 0.76 22.25
N THR A 336 24.31 -0.35 22.28
CA THR A 336 25.58 -0.53 21.58
C THR A 336 25.52 -1.79 20.72
N LEU A 337 26.47 -1.93 19.79
CA LEU A 337 26.57 -3.14 18.96
C LEU A 337 26.61 -4.41 19.83
N GLU A 338 27.37 -4.39 20.93
CA GLU A 338 27.52 -5.54 21.83
C GLU A 338 26.21 -5.90 22.55
N THR A 339 25.53 -4.90 23.13
CA THR A 339 24.30 -5.15 23.90
C THR A 339 23.14 -5.57 23.01
N VAL A 340 23.00 -4.98 21.83
CA VAL A 340 21.99 -5.39 20.83
C VAL A 340 22.30 -6.78 20.29
N THR A 341 23.56 -7.10 19.99
CA THR A 341 23.97 -8.45 19.56
C THR A 341 23.60 -9.50 20.62
N LYS A 342 23.89 -9.21 21.90
CA LYS A 342 23.53 -10.09 23.01
C LYS A 342 22.01 -10.25 23.15
N PHE A 343 21.25 -9.16 23.04
CA PHE A 343 19.79 -9.19 23.10
C PHE A 343 19.19 -10.04 21.97
N ALA A 344 19.71 -9.91 20.75
CA ALA A 344 19.31 -10.74 19.61
C ALA A 344 19.63 -12.23 19.84
N GLN A 345 20.83 -12.55 20.33
CA GLN A 345 21.20 -13.93 20.68
C GLN A 345 20.30 -14.52 21.77
N ASP A 346 20.00 -13.74 22.81
CA ASP A 346 19.17 -14.18 23.93
C ASP A 346 17.70 -14.36 23.51
N THR A 347 17.22 -13.57 22.53
CA THR A 347 15.92 -13.79 21.87
C THR A 347 15.89 -15.17 21.20
N LEU A 348 16.89 -15.49 20.37
CA LEU A 348 16.96 -16.79 19.68
C LEU A 348 17.15 -17.97 20.65
N LYS A 349 17.94 -17.82 21.72
CA LYS A 349 18.12 -18.85 22.75
C LYS A 349 16.83 -19.21 23.48
N LYS A 350 15.88 -18.25 23.58
CA LYS A 350 14.54 -18.49 24.13
C LYS A 350 13.59 -19.19 23.15
N GLY A 351 14.08 -19.57 21.96
CA GLY A 351 13.28 -20.17 20.89
C GLY A 351 12.37 -19.17 20.16
N GLN A 352 12.60 -17.87 20.35
CA GLN A 352 11.85 -16.82 19.67
C GLN A 352 12.51 -16.47 18.33
N VAL A 353 11.75 -15.86 17.43
CA VAL A 353 12.25 -15.26 16.19
C VAL A 353 12.50 -13.77 16.40
N ILE A 354 13.32 -13.16 15.54
CA ILE A 354 13.50 -11.71 15.49
C ILE A 354 12.58 -11.17 14.39
N PRO A 355 11.51 -10.44 14.72
CA PRO A 355 10.52 -9.99 13.74
C PRO A 355 11.15 -9.17 12.61
N GLY A 356 10.67 -9.39 11.38
CA GLY A 356 11.12 -8.67 10.18
C GLY A 356 12.48 -9.10 9.61
N TYR A 357 13.18 -10.04 10.23
CA TYR A 357 14.41 -10.64 9.71
C TYR A 357 14.21 -12.11 9.31
N GLY A 358 15.03 -12.62 8.36
CA GLY A 358 15.03 -14.05 8.04
C GLY A 358 14.16 -14.45 6.85
N HIS A 359 14.13 -13.64 5.77
CA HIS A 359 13.24 -13.88 4.64
C HIS A 359 13.49 -15.22 3.94
N ALA A 360 12.41 -15.96 3.64
CA ALA A 360 12.49 -17.31 3.06
C ALA A 360 12.81 -17.36 1.54
N VAL A 361 12.78 -16.21 0.86
CA VAL A 361 12.79 -16.11 -0.62
C VAL A 361 13.88 -15.17 -1.10
N LEU A 362 13.88 -13.91 -0.61
CA LEU A 362 14.90 -12.92 -0.96
C LEU A 362 16.29 -13.39 -0.54
N ARG A 363 17.27 -13.12 -1.40
CA ARG A 363 18.71 -13.36 -1.18
C ARG A 363 19.51 -12.07 -1.01
N VAL A 364 18.84 -10.94 -1.23
CA VAL A 364 19.35 -9.59 -1.06
C VAL A 364 18.56 -8.88 0.03
N GLU A 365 19.05 -7.72 0.46
CA GLU A 365 18.27 -6.80 1.27
C GLU A 365 17.00 -6.38 0.53
N ASP A 366 15.88 -6.30 1.23
CA ASP A 366 14.62 -5.85 0.65
C ASP A 366 14.74 -4.38 0.20
N PRO A 367 14.64 -4.07 -1.11
CA PRO A 367 14.86 -2.70 -1.58
C PRO A 367 13.81 -1.71 -1.03
N ARG A 368 12.66 -2.21 -0.55
CA ARG A 368 11.67 -1.39 0.15
C ARG A 368 12.17 -0.97 1.53
N HIS A 369 12.86 -1.86 2.24
CA HIS A 369 13.52 -1.53 3.50
C HIS A 369 14.56 -0.45 3.31
N THR A 370 15.46 -0.65 2.34
CA THR A 370 16.52 0.31 2.00
C THR A 370 15.97 1.69 1.65
N ALA A 371 14.84 1.76 0.94
CA ALA A 371 14.19 3.03 0.62
C ALA A 371 13.80 3.84 1.88
N PHE A 372 13.25 3.19 2.90
CA PHE A 372 12.90 3.85 4.16
C PHE A 372 14.12 4.19 5.03
N VAL A 373 15.16 3.36 5.02
CA VAL A 373 16.42 3.68 5.71
C VAL A 373 17.03 4.95 5.10
N ASN A 374 17.08 5.03 3.77
CA ASN A 374 17.58 6.21 3.07
C ASN A 374 16.73 7.46 3.37
N PHE A 375 15.40 7.31 3.43
CA PHE A 375 14.50 8.39 3.83
C PHE A 375 14.77 8.86 5.26
N ALA A 376 14.88 7.93 6.21
CA ALA A 376 15.17 8.21 7.60
C ALA A 376 16.52 8.92 7.78
N HIS A 377 17.58 8.47 7.11
CA HIS A 377 18.91 9.11 7.20
C HIS A 377 18.94 10.49 6.56
N LYS A 378 18.17 10.72 5.49
CA LYS A 378 18.10 12.02 4.82
C LYS A 378 17.36 13.06 5.65
N HIS A 379 16.24 12.67 6.27
CA HIS A 379 15.32 13.60 6.92
C HIS A 379 15.48 13.64 8.44
N PHE A 380 15.82 12.51 9.07
CA PHE A 380 15.81 12.32 10.53
C PHE A 380 17.05 11.57 11.06
N PRO A 381 18.29 11.94 10.66
CA PRO A 381 19.50 11.20 11.06
C PRO A 381 19.74 11.19 12.57
N ASP A 382 19.19 12.17 13.29
CA ASP A 382 19.37 12.30 14.73
C ASP A 382 18.30 11.64 15.59
N ASP A 383 17.25 11.10 14.97
CA ASP A 383 16.17 10.43 15.68
C ASP A 383 16.69 9.22 16.49
N PRO A 384 16.31 9.08 17.77
CA PRO A 384 16.79 7.99 18.61
C PRO A 384 16.45 6.59 18.07
N LEU A 385 15.26 6.39 17.50
CA LEU A 385 14.85 5.10 16.95
C LEU A 385 15.56 4.81 15.62
N VAL A 386 15.88 5.83 14.83
CA VAL A 386 16.73 5.68 13.63
C VAL A 386 18.15 5.23 14.02
N LYS A 387 18.72 5.80 15.09
CA LYS A 387 20.02 5.35 15.64
C LYS A 387 19.96 3.90 16.17
N VAL A 388 18.85 3.50 16.78
CA VAL A 388 18.62 2.11 17.21
C VAL A 388 18.54 1.17 16.01
N LEU A 389 17.83 1.57 14.94
CA LEU A 389 17.73 0.82 13.70
C LEU A 389 19.12 0.55 13.13
N ASP A 390 19.98 1.57 13.01
CA ASP A 390 21.34 1.43 12.48
C ASP A 390 22.19 0.40 13.24
N ILE A 391 22.00 0.32 14.56
CA ILE A 391 22.69 -0.66 15.40
C ILE A 391 22.11 -2.05 15.15
N CYS A 392 20.79 -2.18 15.04
CA CYS A 392 20.11 -3.44 14.72
C CYS A 392 20.54 -4.01 13.36
N LEU A 393 20.67 -3.15 12.33
CA LEU A 393 21.14 -3.53 11.00
C LEU A 393 22.56 -4.10 10.99
N LYS A 394 23.40 -3.71 11.94
CA LYS A 394 24.77 -4.23 12.10
C LYS A 394 24.81 -5.47 12.99
N ALA A 395 24.01 -5.49 14.07
CA ALA A 395 24.05 -6.51 15.10
C ALA A 395 23.34 -7.81 14.71
N ILE A 396 22.17 -7.72 14.09
CA ILE A 396 21.25 -8.85 13.93
C ILE A 396 21.66 -9.80 12.79
N PRO A 397 22.06 -9.33 11.59
CA PRO A 397 22.36 -10.25 10.50
C PRO A 397 23.45 -11.29 10.82
N PRO A 398 24.60 -10.93 11.43
CA PRO A 398 25.62 -11.91 11.81
C PRO A 398 25.12 -12.94 12.83
N VAL A 399 24.22 -12.53 13.73
CA VAL A 399 23.60 -13.44 14.72
C VAL A 399 22.72 -14.49 14.02
N LEU A 400 21.96 -14.07 13.00
CA LEU A 400 21.11 -14.97 12.23
C LEU A 400 21.92 -15.88 11.31
N GLU A 401 22.95 -15.36 10.64
CA GLU A 401 23.87 -16.15 9.83
C GLU A 401 24.53 -17.28 10.64
N ALA A 402 24.98 -16.97 11.85
CA ALA A 402 25.60 -17.95 12.75
C ALA A 402 24.67 -19.11 13.14
N THR A 403 23.35 -18.98 12.94
CA THR A 403 22.41 -20.09 13.17
C THR A 403 22.46 -21.16 12.08
N GLY A 404 22.88 -20.80 10.86
CA GLY A 404 22.80 -21.66 9.67
C GLY A 404 21.36 -22.02 9.23
N LYS A 405 20.33 -21.39 9.81
CA LYS A 405 18.91 -21.72 9.55
C LYS A 405 18.22 -20.77 8.58
N VAL A 406 18.74 -19.56 8.41
CA VAL A 406 18.12 -18.54 7.53
C VAL A 406 18.78 -18.54 6.15
N LYS A 407 17.99 -18.33 5.11
CA LYS A 407 18.50 -18.16 3.74
C LYS A 407 19.02 -16.75 3.49
N SER A 408 18.33 -15.74 4.04
CA SER A 408 18.75 -14.35 4.05
C SER A 408 18.60 -13.79 5.46
N PRO A 409 19.67 -13.22 6.04
CA PRO A 409 19.65 -12.64 7.38
C PRO A 409 19.22 -11.16 7.36
N HIS A 410 18.85 -10.62 6.19
CA HIS A 410 18.53 -9.21 6.02
C HIS A 410 17.10 -8.88 6.50
N PRO A 411 16.85 -7.62 6.90
CA PRO A 411 15.52 -7.15 7.27
C PRO A 411 14.61 -6.97 6.06
N ASN A 412 13.31 -6.90 6.33
CA ASN A 412 12.29 -6.49 5.38
C ASN A 412 11.76 -5.07 5.68
N VAL A 413 10.84 -4.59 4.84
CA VAL A 413 10.20 -3.26 4.96
C VAL A 413 9.52 -3.00 6.33
N ASP A 414 9.07 -4.05 7.02
CA ASP A 414 8.34 -3.92 8.29
C ASP A 414 9.24 -3.43 9.43
N CYS A 415 10.57 -3.64 9.33
CA CYS A 415 11.53 -3.20 10.35
C CYS A 415 11.71 -1.67 10.41
N SER A 416 11.53 -0.96 9.29
CA SER A 416 11.82 0.49 9.19
C SER A 416 10.56 1.35 9.23
N THR A 417 9.44 0.82 8.77
CA THR A 417 8.17 1.56 8.66
C THR A 417 7.56 1.94 10.01
N GLY A 418 7.54 1.02 10.98
CA GLY A 418 7.01 1.31 12.32
C GLY A 418 7.79 2.39 13.07
N ILE A 419 9.11 2.45 12.84
CA ILE A 419 9.99 3.47 13.40
C ILE A 419 9.63 4.85 12.84
N LEU A 420 9.50 4.96 11.51
CA LEU A 420 9.12 6.24 10.89
C LEU A 420 7.70 6.66 11.24
N LEU A 421 6.73 5.75 11.29
CA LEU A 421 5.37 6.08 11.75
C LEU A 421 5.40 6.62 13.20
N SER A 422 6.19 6.00 14.07
CA SER A 422 6.35 6.44 15.46
C SER A 422 7.01 7.82 15.57
N HIS A 423 8.00 8.13 14.72
CA HIS A 423 8.64 9.45 14.64
C HIS A 423 7.61 10.57 14.42
N PHE A 424 6.64 10.35 13.54
CA PHE A 424 5.55 11.30 13.28
C PHE A 424 4.42 11.27 14.33
N GLY A 425 4.59 10.55 15.44
CA GLY A 425 3.62 10.51 16.54
C GLY A 425 2.50 9.48 16.37
N ILE A 426 2.56 8.63 15.34
CA ILE A 426 1.62 7.52 15.18
C ILE A 426 2.08 6.37 16.08
N SER A 427 1.67 6.44 17.35
CA SER A 427 2.08 5.53 18.42
C SER A 427 1.09 4.39 18.68
N HIS A 428 0.17 4.14 17.74
CA HIS A 428 -0.87 3.11 17.84
C HIS A 428 -0.64 2.01 16.80
N PRO A 429 0.05 0.91 17.16
CA PRO A 429 0.38 -0.17 16.22
C PRO A 429 -0.83 -0.74 15.48
N ASP A 430 -2.01 -0.81 16.13
CA ASP A 430 -3.26 -1.30 15.53
C ASP A 430 -3.67 -0.56 14.24
N MET A 431 -3.16 0.66 14.03
CA MET A 431 -3.38 1.45 12.81
C MET A 431 -2.44 1.10 11.67
N PHE A 432 -1.30 0.47 11.93
CA PHE A 432 -0.31 0.19 10.90
C PHE A 432 -0.86 -0.75 9.82
N THR A 433 -1.69 -1.72 10.21
CA THR A 433 -2.37 -2.60 9.25
C THR A 433 -3.43 -1.86 8.42
N VAL A 434 -4.03 -0.77 8.94
CA VAL A 434 -4.95 0.08 8.16
C VAL A 434 -4.18 0.87 7.11
N PHE A 435 -3.00 1.42 7.46
CA PHE A 435 -2.11 2.06 6.49
C PHE A 435 -1.59 1.07 5.44
N PHE A 436 -1.31 -0.16 5.85
CA PHE A 436 -0.98 -1.21 4.92
C PHE A 436 -2.15 -1.50 3.97
N GLY A 437 -3.38 -1.55 4.48
CA GLY A 437 -4.60 -1.76 3.70
C GLY A 437 -4.82 -0.68 2.64
N ILE A 438 -4.72 0.61 2.99
CA ILE A 438 -4.90 1.71 2.03
C ILE A 438 -3.85 1.69 0.90
N SER A 439 -2.60 1.32 1.21
CA SER A 439 -1.58 1.15 0.17
C SER A 439 -1.87 -0.08 -0.69
N ARG A 440 -2.18 -1.22 -0.08
CA ARG A 440 -2.43 -2.48 -0.79
C ARG A 440 -3.69 -2.44 -1.68
N ALA A 441 -4.60 -1.49 -1.44
CA ALA A 441 -5.72 -1.21 -2.34
C ALA A 441 -5.25 -0.92 -3.77
N ILE A 442 -4.14 -0.19 -3.95
CA ILE A 442 -3.63 0.20 -5.27
C ILE A 442 -3.33 -1.03 -6.13
N GLY A 443 -2.55 -1.99 -5.61
CA GLY A 443 -2.23 -3.24 -6.29
C GLY A 443 -3.42 -4.16 -6.51
N ILE A 444 -4.21 -4.40 -5.45
CA ILE A 444 -5.35 -5.32 -5.52
C ILE A 444 -6.40 -4.82 -6.51
N MET A 445 -6.75 -3.53 -6.47
CA MET A 445 -7.73 -2.96 -7.40
C MET A 445 -7.22 -3.02 -8.85
N SER A 446 -5.94 -2.71 -9.06
CA SER A 446 -5.32 -2.84 -10.39
C SER A 446 -5.40 -4.27 -10.91
N GLN A 447 -5.05 -5.27 -10.09
CA GLN A 447 -5.11 -6.67 -10.50
C GLN A 447 -6.56 -7.16 -10.69
N LEU A 448 -7.55 -6.64 -9.97
CA LEU A 448 -8.96 -6.96 -10.20
C LEU A 448 -9.45 -6.43 -11.55
N VAL A 449 -9.07 -5.21 -11.93
CA VAL A 449 -9.33 -4.66 -13.27
C VAL A 449 -8.75 -5.59 -14.34
N TRP A 450 -7.47 -5.96 -14.19
CA TRP A 450 -6.79 -6.88 -15.11
C TRP A 450 -7.39 -8.29 -15.14
N SER A 451 -7.83 -8.81 -14.00
CA SER A 451 -8.49 -10.11 -13.92
C SER A 451 -9.78 -10.15 -14.74
N ARG A 452 -10.52 -9.04 -14.81
CA ARG A 452 -11.70 -8.90 -15.68
C ARG A 452 -11.33 -8.63 -17.13
N ALA A 453 -10.33 -7.79 -17.38
CA ALA A 453 -9.85 -7.47 -18.72
C ALA A 453 -9.36 -8.73 -19.45
N LEU A 454 -8.58 -9.56 -18.76
CA LEU A 454 -8.06 -10.85 -19.24
C LEU A 454 -9.09 -11.98 -19.17
N ARG A 455 -10.30 -11.69 -18.69
CA ARG A 455 -11.43 -12.63 -18.63
C ARG A 455 -11.10 -13.91 -17.86
N MET A 456 -10.33 -13.77 -16.77
CA MET A 456 -9.91 -14.87 -15.92
C MET A 456 -11.13 -15.63 -15.37
N PRO A 457 -11.10 -16.98 -15.34
CA PRO A 457 -12.22 -17.79 -14.89
C PRO A 457 -12.38 -17.79 -13.37
N ILE A 458 -13.44 -18.42 -12.89
CA ILE A 458 -13.61 -18.73 -11.47
C ILE A 458 -12.44 -19.59 -10.96
N GLU A 459 -11.89 -19.24 -9.80
CA GLU A 459 -10.89 -20.05 -9.11
C GLU A 459 -11.60 -21.21 -8.39
N ARG A 460 -11.19 -22.45 -8.67
CA ARG A 460 -11.86 -23.64 -8.14
C ARG A 460 -10.89 -24.83 -8.01
N PRO A 461 -9.91 -24.77 -7.08
CA PRO A 461 -9.01 -25.88 -6.82
C PRO A 461 -9.77 -27.13 -6.35
N LYS A 462 -9.23 -28.30 -6.66
CA LYS A 462 -9.75 -29.58 -6.13
C LYS A 462 -9.17 -29.82 -4.73
N SER A 463 -10.01 -30.23 -3.80
CA SER A 463 -9.58 -30.70 -2.48
C SER A 463 -9.64 -32.24 -2.39
N HIS A 464 -8.79 -32.80 -1.53
CA HIS A 464 -8.77 -34.21 -1.16
C HIS A 464 -8.72 -34.35 0.36
N THR A 465 -9.38 -35.37 0.90
CA THR A 465 -9.22 -35.74 2.32
C THR A 465 -7.91 -36.47 2.54
N VAL A 466 -7.48 -36.60 3.80
CA VAL A 466 -6.26 -37.35 4.15
C VAL A 466 -6.37 -38.81 3.72
N GLU A 467 -7.54 -39.45 3.89
CA GLU A 467 -7.78 -40.82 3.45
C GLU A 467 -7.58 -40.97 1.95
N LYS A 468 -8.06 -40.00 1.16
CA LYS A 468 -7.89 -40.03 -0.30
C LYS A 468 -6.42 -39.86 -0.69
N LEU A 469 -5.69 -38.97 -0.01
CA LEU A 469 -4.25 -38.82 -0.24
C LEU A 469 -3.48 -40.11 0.12
N LEU A 470 -3.84 -40.77 1.22
CA LEU A 470 -3.25 -42.06 1.62
C LEU A 470 -3.58 -43.19 0.64
N GLU A 471 -4.79 -43.20 0.08
CA GLU A 471 -5.18 -44.14 -0.98
C GLU A 471 -4.31 -43.93 -2.23
N MET A 472 -4.12 -42.68 -2.65
CA MET A 472 -3.27 -42.34 -3.80
C MET A 472 -1.81 -42.78 -3.60
N CYS A 473 -1.29 -42.79 -2.36
CA CYS A 473 0.05 -43.31 -2.07
C CYS A 473 0.18 -44.83 -2.24
N LYS A 474 -0.92 -45.59 -2.19
CA LYS A 474 -0.91 -47.05 -2.37
C LYS A 474 -0.94 -47.47 -3.84
N GLU A 475 -1.33 -46.53 -4.72
CA GLU A 475 -1.41 -46.73 -6.17
C GLU A 475 -0.09 -46.39 -6.90
N VAL A 476 0.88 -45.80 -6.18
CA VAL A 476 2.25 -45.49 -6.63
C VAL A 476 3.19 -46.60 -6.18
#